data_AF-A0AAV5KZ16-F1
#
_entry.id   AF-A0AAV5KZ16-F1
#
_cell.length_a   1.000
_cell.length_b   1.000
_cell.length_c   1.000
_cell.angle_alpha   90.00
_cell.angle_beta   90.00
_cell.angle_gamma   90.00
#
_symmetry.space_group_name_H-M   'P 1'
#
loop_
_entity.id
_entity.type
_entity.pdbx_description
1 polymer ?
#
loop_
_entity_poly.entity_id
_entity_poly.type
_entity_poly.pdbx_seq_one_letter_code
_entity_poly.pdbx_strand_id
1 'polypeptide(L)'
;MWRRGADADGYAANFVGTEQIIQVNGYTSSFVQVLGSMPFIWEQIVDLTYKPKFVIVRPEEAPRVAKRHFLDLRKKYGAVLAIDLVNKYGGEGRLSEKFAGSVQNLLSDDICAFRFP
;
A
#
# COMPACT_ATOMS: atom_id res chain seq x y z
N MET A 1 -19.55 -7.25 -0.06
CA MET A 1 -19.12 -5.85 0.12
C MET A 1 -17.71 -5.72 -0.44
N TRP A 2 -17.51 -4.88 -1.46
CA TRP A 2 -16.21 -4.66 -2.08
C TRP A 2 -15.31 -3.95 -1.07
N ARG A 3 -14.17 -4.54 -0.70
CA ARG A 3 -13.28 -3.97 0.31
C ARG A 3 -12.06 -3.32 -0.35
N ARG A 4 -11.74 -2.12 0.11
CA ARG A 4 -10.48 -1.43 -0.12
C ARG A 4 -9.77 -1.27 1.24
N GLY A 5 -8.54 -0.77 1.21
CA GLY A 5 -7.72 -0.60 2.41
C GLY A 5 -7.18 -1.92 2.95
N ALA A 6 -6.98 -1.96 4.26
CA ALA A 6 -6.57 -3.16 5.00
C ALA A 6 -7.49 -3.41 6.20
N ASP A 7 -7.48 -4.62 6.72
CA ASP A 7 -8.10 -4.93 8.01
C ASP A 7 -7.22 -4.52 9.20
N ALA A 8 -7.71 -4.74 10.42
CA ALA A 8 -7.01 -4.39 11.65
C ALA A 8 -5.72 -5.22 11.90
N ASP A 9 -5.54 -6.31 11.15
CA ASP A 9 -4.38 -7.20 11.24
C ASP A 9 -3.32 -6.89 10.17
N GLY A 10 -3.55 -5.89 9.32
CA GLY A 10 -2.57 -5.46 8.30
C GLY A 10 -2.69 -6.17 6.97
N TYR A 11 -3.73 -6.97 6.74
CA TYR A 11 -3.96 -7.62 5.45
C TYR A 11 -4.63 -6.64 4.48
N ALA A 12 -3.87 -6.19 3.49
CA ALA A 12 -4.35 -5.27 2.47
C ALA A 12 -5.26 -5.99 1.44
N ALA A 13 -6.37 -5.35 1.10
CA ALA A 13 -7.25 -5.79 0.03
C ALA A 13 -6.61 -5.53 -1.34
N ASN A 14 -7.05 -6.27 -2.36
CA ASN A 14 -6.55 -6.17 -3.75
C ASN A 14 -5.03 -6.38 -3.85
N PHE A 15 -4.46 -7.22 -2.99
CA PHE A 15 -3.03 -7.53 -2.99
C PHE A 15 -2.68 -8.54 -4.09
N VAL A 16 -1.85 -8.13 -5.04
CA VAL A 16 -1.38 -8.93 -6.17
C VAL A 16 0.15 -8.91 -6.23
N GLY A 17 0.75 -10.04 -6.58
CA GLY A 17 2.17 -10.15 -6.89
C GLY A 17 2.37 -10.47 -8.36
N THR A 18 3.24 -9.74 -9.02
CA THR A 18 3.70 -10.02 -10.39
C THR A 18 5.15 -10.44 -10.33
N GLU A 19 5.49 -11.52 -11.01
CA GLU A 19 6.85 -12.03 -11.11
C GLU A 19 7.26 -12.09 -12.58
N GLN A 20 8.41 -11.48 -12.90
CA GLN A 20 9.06 -11.58 -14.19
C GLN A 20 10.26 -12.50 -14.07
N ILE A 21 10.27 -13.58 -14.84
CA ILE A 21 11.38 -14.53 -14.91
C ILE A 21 12.08 -14.36 -16.26
N ILE A 22 13.40 -14.23 -16.23
CA ILE A 22 14.23 -14.08 -17.43
C ILE A 22 15.27 -15.19 -17.43
N GLN A 23 15.43 -15.86 -18.56
CA GLN A 23 16.46 -16.87 -18.76
C GLN A 23 17.29 -16.52 -20.01
N VAL A 24 18.59 -16.31 -19.84
CA VAL A 24 19.52 -15.94 -20.93
C VAL A 24 20.85 -16.65 -20.72
N ASN A 25 21.35 -17.34 -21.76
CA ASN A 25 22.66 -18.01 -21.77
C ASN A 25 22.92 -18.91 -20.55
N GLY A 26 21.89 -19.64 -20.08
CA GLY A 26 21.97 -20.51 -18.90
C GLY A 26 21.83 -19.79 -17.55
N TYR A 27 21.80 -18.46 -17.51
CA TYR A 27 21.47 -17.68 -16.33
C TYR A 27 19.97 -17.51 -16.18
N THR A 28 19.47 -17.58 -14.95
CA THR A 28 18.06 -17.34 -14.62
C THR A 28 17.98 -16.22 -13.58
N SER A 29 17.11 -15.23 -13.81
CA SER A 29 16.80 -14.17 -12.85
C SER A 29 15.29 -14.06 -12.68
N SER A 30 14.87 -13.55 -11.52
CA SER A 30 13.49 -13.24 -11.20
C SER A 30 13.39 -11.83 -10.62
N PHE A 31 12.32 -11.12 -10.98
CA PHE A 31 11.98 -9.82 -10.44
C PHE A 31 10.51 -9.80 -10.01
N VAL A 32 10.27 -9.54 -8.73
CA VAL A 32 8.93 -9.53 -8.14
C VAL A 32 8.51 -8.12 -7.79
N GLN A 33 7.28 -7.77 -8.15
CA GLN A 33 6.60 -6.54 -7.74
C GLN A 33 5.29 -6.90 -7.06
N VAL A 34 4.93 -6.18 -6.00
CA VAL A 34 3.64 -6.32 -5.33
C VAL A 34 2.85 -5.02 -5.42
N LEU A 35 1.54 -5.14 -5.61
CA LEU A 35 0.61 -4.02 -5.65
C LEU A 35 -0.58 -4.34 -4.74
N GLY A 36 -1.04 -3.36 -3.97
CA GLY A 36 -2.15 -3.53 -3.04
C GLY A 36 -2.81 -2.21 -2.68
N SER A 37 -3.95 -2.30 -1.98
CA SER A 37 -4.58 -1.12 -1.40
C SER A 37 -3.70 -0.50 -0.30
N MET A 38 -3.85 0.80 -0.06
CA MET A 38 -3.13 1.47 1.03
C MET A 38 -3.42 0.79 2.38
N PRO A 39 -2.39 0.46 3.19
CA PRO A 39 -2.50 -0.46 4.33
C PRO A 39 -3.03 0.23 5.60
N PHE A 40 -4.25 0.75 5.52
CA PHE A 40 -5.03 1.23 6.66
C PHE A 40 -6.53 1.06 6.34
N ILE A 41 -7.38 1.22 7.35
CA ILE A 41 -8.82 0.98 7.19
C ILE A 41 -9.44 2.21 6.52
N TRP A 42 -9.94 2.04 5.30
CA TRP A 42 -10.66 3.10 4.58
C TRP A 42 -11.69 2.50 3.63
N GLU A 43 -12.72 3.29 3.35
CA GLU A 43 -13.87 2.88 2.57
C GLU A 43 -14.09 3.85 1.41
N GLN A 44 -14.54 3.31 0.29
CA GLN A 44 -15.10 4.09 -0.80
C GLN A 44 -16.62 3.90 -0.77
N ILE A 45 -17.34 4.94 -0.37
CA ILE A 45 -18.79 4.87 -0.20
C ILE A 45 -19.44 4.81 -1.57
N VAL A 46 -20.04 3.67 -1.92
CA VAL A 46 -20.67 3.48 -3.23
C VAL A 46 -21.97 4.27 -3.29
N ASP A 47 -22.05 5.22 -4.22
CA ASP A 47 -23.25 6.01 -4.54
C ASP A 47 -23.36 6.21 -6.06
N LEU A 48 -24.35 6.98 -6.52
CA LEU A 48 -24.55 7.28 -7.94
C LEU A 48 -23.64 8.42 -8.47
N THR A 49 -22.66 8.87 -7.68
CA THR A 49 -21.75 9.93 -8.11
C THR A 49 -20.62 9.39 -8.98
N TYR A 50 -20.12 10.23 -9.89
CA TYR A 50 -19.04 9.86 -10.82
C TYR A 50 -17.76 9.41 -10.09
N LYS A 51 -17.39 10.08 -8.99
CA LYS A 51 -16.25 9.72 -8.15
C LYS A 51 -16.71 9.57 -6.69
N PRO A 52 -17.05 8.36 -6.25
CA PRO A 52 -17.54 8.13 -4.91
C PRO A 52 -16.50 8.51 -3.85
N LYS A 53 -16.97 9.01 -2.70
CA LYS A 53 -16.11 9.60 -1.67
C LYS A 53 -15.30 8.55 -0.91
N PHE A 54 -14.08 8.93 -0.52
CA PHE A 54 -13.24 8.14 0.37
C PHE A 54 -13.41 8.57 1.82
N VAL A 55 -13.53 7.59 2.72
CA VAL A 55 -13.65 7.78 4.16
C VAL A 55 -12.56 6.97 4.85
N ILE A 56 -11.71 7.65 5.61
CA ILE A 56 -10.69 6.99 6.44
C ILE A 56 -11.37 6.59 7.73
N VAL A 57 -11.39 5.29 8.02
CA VAL A 57 -12.04 4.72 9.19
C VAL A 57 -10.96 4.49 10.24
N ARG A 58 -11.22 4.89 11.49
CA ARG A 58 -10.28 4.70 12.61
C ARG A 58 -8.86 5.20 12.28
N PRO A 59 -8.70 6.49 11.92
CA PRO A 59 -7.41 7.04 11.49
C PRO A 59 -6.29 6.86 12.54
N GLU A 60 -6.63 6.75 13.82
CA GLU A 60 -5.72 6.45 14.93
C GLU A 60 -5.07 5.06 14.82
N GLU A 61 -5.75 4.08 14.21
CA GLU A 61 -5.20 2.73 14.02
C GLU A 61 -4.26 2.63 12.82
N ALA A 62 -4.29 3.59 11.89
CA ALA A 62 -3.55 3.52 10.63
C ALA A 62 -2.04 3.28 10.78
N PRO A 63 -1.30 3.94 11.71
CA PRO A 63 0.12 3.63 11.91
C PRO A 63 0.36 2.20 12.39
N ARG A 64 -0.53 1.67 13.24
CA ARG A 64 -0.43 0.28 13.74
C ARG A 64 -0.66 -0.73 12.61
N VAL A 65 -1.70 -0.51 11.81
CA VAL A 65 -2.06 -1.37 10.67
C VAL A 65 -0.96 -1.35 9.60
N ALA A 66 -0.50 -0.15 9.21
CA ALA A 66 0.61 0.02 8.28
C ALA A 66 1.88 -0.66 8.79
N LYS A 67 2.23 -0.49 10.07
CA LYS A 67 3.37 -1.16 10.69
C LYS A 67 3.29 -2.67 10.52
N ARG A 68 2.14 -3.26 10.84
CA ARG A 68 1.96 -4.71 10.71
C ARG A 68 2.14 -5.18 9.26
N HIS A 69 1.49 -4.48 8.33
CA HIS A 69 1.61 -4.75 6.89
C HIS A 69 3.06 -4.73 6.40
N PHE A 70 3.81 -3.67 6.71
CA PHE A 70 5.20 -3.53 6.27
C PHE A 70 6.16 -4.51 6.93
N LEU A 71 5.91 -4.91 8.19
CA LEU A 71 6.70 -5.96 8.84
C LEU A 71 6.49 -7.32 8.15
N ASP A 72 5.25 -7.61 7.73
CA ASP A 72 4.94 -8.85 7.00
C ASP A 72 5.54 -8.82 5.59
N LEU A 73 5.47 -7.69 4.89
CA LEU A 73 6.16 -7.51 3.60
C LEU A 73 7.67 -7.69 3.74
N ARG A 74 8.28 -7.06 4.75
CA ARG A 74 9.73 -7.18 4.97
C ARG A 74 10.13 -8.62 5.27
N LYS A 75 9.33 -9.33 6.08
CA LYS A 75 9.56 -10.75 6.38
C LYS A 75 9.49 -11.63 5.13
N LYS A 76 8.61 -11.31 4.18
CA LYS A 76 8.38 -12.13 2.97
C LYS A 76 9.29 -11.78 1.81
N TYR A 77 9.60 -10.50 1.61
CA TYR A 77 10.27 -9.97 0.42
C TYR A 77 11.62 -9.31 0.71
N GLY A 78 12.02 -9.14 1.97
CA GLY A 78 13.24 -8.43 2.34
C GLY A 78 13.04 -6.91 2.31
N ALA A 79 13.94 -6.17 1.65
CA ALA A 79 13.82 -4.73 1.55
C ALA A 79 12.58 -4.33 0.72
N VAL A 80 11.83 -3.33 1.20
CA VAL A 80 10.56 -2.89 0.61
C VAL A 80 10.67 -1.42 0.22
N LEU A 81 10.44 -1.13 -1.06
CA LEU A 81 10.22 0.23 -1.56
C LEU A 81 8.72 0.39 -1.87
N ALA A 82 8.02 1.17 -1.06
CA ALA A 82 6.64 1.56 -1.33
C ALA A 82 6.60 2.76 -2.28
N ILE A 83 5.82 2.64 -3.35
CA ILE A 83 5.64 3.70 -4.34
C ILE A 83 4.18 4.15 -4.33
N ASP A 84 3.97 5.43 -4.02
CA ASP A 84 2.66 6.08 -4.05
C ASP A 84 2.55 6.97 -5.30
N LEU A 85 1.66 6.56 -6.21
CA LEU A 85 1.35 7.23 -7.47
C LEU A 85 -0.04 7.87 -7.47
N VAL A 86 -0.72 7.90 -6.32
CA VAL A 86 -2.11 8.38 -6.28
C VAL A 86 -2.13 9.90 -6.37
N ASN A 87 -3.20 10.46 -6.95
CA ASN A 87 -3.33 11.91 -7.11
C ASN A 87 -3.21 12.63 -5.76
N LYS A 88 -2.39 13.67 -5.69
CA LYS A 88 -2.18 14.47 -4.48
C LYS A 88 -3.34 15.36 -4.10
N TYR A 89 -4.29 15.58 -5.01
CA TYR A 89 -5.41 16.47 -4.80
C TYR A 89 -6.70 15.69 -4.50
N GLY A 90 -7.63 16.35 -3.80
CA GLY A 90 -8.93 15.78 -3.48
C GLY A 90 -8.87 14.58 -2.53
N GLY A 91 -9.82 13.65 -2.69
CA GLY A 91 -9.97 12.52 -1.76
C GLY A 91 -8.80 11.53 -1.80
N GLU A 92 -8.19 11.31 -2.96
CA GLU A 92 -6.99 10.48 -3.10
C GLU A 92 -5.78 11.11 -2.40
N GLY A 93 -5.66 12.44 -2.48
CA GLY A 93 -4.62 13.20 -1.79
C GLY A 93 -4.63 12.97 -0.29
N ARG A 94 -5.83 12.98 0.32
CA ARG A 94 -6.03 12.69 1.74
C ARG A 94 -5.63 11.27 2.13
N LEU A 95 -5.92 10.28 1.27
CA LEU A 95 -5.47 8.90 1.51
C LEU A 95 -3.94 8.80 1.45
N SER A 96 -3.35 9.43 0.44
CA SER A 96 -1.91 9.45 0.21
C SER A 96 -1.14 10.23 1.31
N GLU A 97 -1.69 11.32 1.83
CA GLU A 97 -1.16 11.99 3.03
C GLU A 97 -1.25 11.11 4.27
N LYS A 98 -2.39 10.42 4.46
CA LYS A 98 -2.56 9.52 5.60
C LYS A 98 -1.59 8.34 5.53
N PHE A 99 -1.37 7.80 4.33
CA PHE A 99 -0.38 6.77 4.07
C PHE A 99 1.02 7.25 4.50
N ALA A 100 1.48 8.39 3.95
CA ALA A 100 2.78 8.98 4.27
C ALA A 100 2.98 9.19 5.78
N GLY A 101 2.00 9.79 6.46
CA GLY A 101 2.06 9.99 7.91
C GLY A 101 2.07 8.68 8.73
N SER A 102 1.46 7.61 8.21
CA SER A 102 1.41 6.30 8.90
C SER A 102 2.71 5.51 8.73
N VAL A 103 3.43 5.69 7.62
CA VAL A 103 4.69 4.98 7.34
C VAL A 103 5.93 5.75 7.78
N GLN A 104 5.83 7.04 8.12
CA GLN A 104 6.96 7.90 8.48
C GLN A 104 7.88 7.29 9.56
N ASN A 105 7.29 6.68 10.60
CA ASN A 105 8.02 6.07 11.72
C ASN A 105 8.54 4.64 11.42
N LEU A 106 8.27 4.12 10.23
CA LEU A 106 8.71 2.81 9.77
C LEU A 106 9.90 2.89 8.82
N LEU A 107 10.22 4.11 8.36
CA LEU A 107 11.28 4.33 7.39
C LEU A 107 12.63 3.92 7.98
N SER A 108 13.36 3.11 7.21
CA SER A 108 14.67 2.56 7.55
C SER A 108 15.35 2.11 6.26
N ASP A 109 16.59 1.61 6.34
CA ASP A 109 17.31 1.11 5.15
C ASP A 109 16.55 -0.01 4.42
N ASP A 110 15.74 -0.80 5.15
CA ASP A 110 14.93 -1.89 4.60
C ASP A 110 13.52 -1.47 4.19
N ILE A 111 13.04 -0.29 4.59
CA ILE A 111 11.67 0.17 4.31
C ILE A 111 11.74 1.63 3.87
N CYS A 112 11.53 1.86 2.58
CA CYS A 112 11.50 3.19 1.98
C CYS A 112 10.11 3.47 1.41
N ALA A 113 9.67 4.72 1.45
CA ALA A 113 8.44 5.16 0.80
C ALA A 113 8.72 6.37 -0.08
N PHE A 114 8.23 6.34 -1.31
CA PHE A 114 8.37 7.42 -2.28
C PHE A 114 7.01 7.84 -2.82
N ARG A 115 6.75 9.15 -2.81
CA ARG A 115 5.51 9.75 -3.30
C ARG A 115 5.82 10.58 -4.54
N PHE A 116 5.26 10.21 -5.68
CA PHE A 116 5.51 10.91 -6.94
C PHE A 116 4.88 12.32 -6.94
N PRO A 117 5.48 13.30 -7.66
CA PRO A 117 4.97 14.67 -7.83
C PRO A 117 3.49 14.75 -8.20
#